data_AF-A2EBV3-F1
#
_entry.id   AF-A2EBV3-F1
#
_cell.length_a   1.000
_cell.length_b   1.000
_cell.length_c   1.000
_cell.angle_alpha   90.00
_cell.angle_beta   90.00
_cell.angle_gamma   90.00
#
_symmetry.space_group_name_H-M   'P 1'
#
loop_
_entity.id
_entity.type
_entity.pdbx_description
1 polymer ?
#
loop_
_entity_poly.entity_id
_entity_poly.type
_entity_poly.pdbx_seq_one_letter_code
_entity_poly.pdbx_strand_id
1 'polypeptide(L)'
;MQPGGYGGGGSSANFPSGSGSGGGQTAVKFHENDLWHRVLVSGAGGGCDDSQSDDGSGGAGGNLTAQGWFANSVMSNSYLANSTFGFSFGQGEAARFGQPPPNNSLSVKSSSNTDIAGAGGGWFGGFSAQNGYSGASGGSSFALTKDAIIPQGNITASDEFYNLIDSKPYAFDLHSEYLFTEVEHMPGIWTGNGRLIITILDTKFFVSCKIMSQIHFNFAVILEYIIT
;
A
#
# COMPACT_ATOMS: atom_id res chain seq x y z
N MET A 1 -11.97 13.63 -13.23
CA MET A 1 -11.02 12.81 -12.46
C MET A 1 -10.60 11.66 -13.33
N GLN A 2 -9.34 11.26 -13.21
CA GLN A 2 -8.84 10.03 -13.82
C GLN A 2 -8.85 8.94 -12.74
N PRO A 3 -9.48 7.78 -12.98
CA PRO A 3 -9.61 6.74 -11.96
C PRO A 3 -8.27 6.29 -11.38
N GLY A 4 -8.28 5.98 -10.10
CA GLY A 4 -7.17 5.32 -9.42
C GLY A 4 -6.81 3.98 -10.06
N GLY A 5 -5.58 3.54 -9.83
CA GLY A 5 -5.14 2.18 -10.12
C GLY A 5 -5.95 1.14 -9.33
N TYR A 6 -5.91 -0.09 -9.82
CA TYR A 6 -6.67 -1.21 -9.27
C TYR A 6 -6.44 -1.41 -7.76
N GLY A 7 -7.45 -1.91 -7.06
CA GLY A 7 -7.33 -2.40 -5.68
C GLY A 7 -7.48 -1.34 -4.57
N GLY A 8 -7.91 -0.12 -4.89
CA GLY A 8 -8.19 0.91 -3.88
C GLY A 8 -7.18 2.06 -3.87
N GLY A 9 -6.60 2.39 -5.02
CA GLY A 9 -5.93 3.67 -5.20
C GLY A 9 -6.93 4.82 -5.30
N GLY A 10 -6.51 6.01 -4.89
CA GLY A 10 -7.26 7.24 -5.10
C GLY A 10 -7.12 7.73 -6.54
N SER A 11 -8.18 8.34 -7.05
CA SER A 11 -8.26 8.98 -8.37
C SER A 11 -7.49 10.30 -8.39
N SER A 12 -6.93 10.66 -9.54
CA SER A 12 -6.31 11.97 -9.77
C SER A 12 -7.26 12.99 -10.36
N ALA A 13 -6.86 14.26 -10.32
CA ALA A 13 -7.56 15.33 -11.01
C ALA A 13 -7.52 15.09 -12.53
N ASN A 14 -8.53 15.59 -13.23
CA ASN A 14 -8.49 15.69 -14.69
C ASN A 14 -8.33 17.17 -15.03
N PHE A 15 -7.12 17.70 -14.83
CA PHE A 15 -6.84 19.12 -15.02
C PHE A 15 -6.47 19.39 -16.49
N PRO A 16 -7.08 20.39 -17.17
CA PRO A 16 -6.86 20.58 -18.61
C PRO A 16 -5.42 20.92 -19.03
N SER A 17 -4.60 21.40 -18.09
CA SER A 17 -3.21 21.82 -18.35
C SER A 17 -2.22 21.15 -17.40
N GLY A 18 -2.45 19.89 -17.07
CA GLY A 18 -1.55 19.03 -16.30
C GLY A 18 -1.89 17.56 -16.49
N SER A 19 -1.07 16.67 -15.97
CA SER A 19 -1.30 15.22 -16.01
C SER A 19 -0.95 14.52 -14.69
N GLY A 20 -1.96 14.25 -13.87
CA GLY A 20 -1.83 13.51 -12.63
C GLY A 20 -2.23 12.05 -12.77
N SER A 21 -1.53 11.15 -12.07
CA SER A 21 -1.91 9.75 -11.96
C SER A 21 -2.56 9.44 -10.62
N GLY A 22 -3.46 8.46 -10.61
CA GLY A 22 -3.92 7.86 -9.36
C GLY A 22 -2.88 6.90 -8.79
N GLY A 23 -3.01 6.57 -7.50
CA GLY A 23 -2.23 5.52 -6.86
C GLY A 23 -2.84 4.14 -7.10
N GLY A 24 -2.29 3.09 -6.50
CA GLY A 24 -2.82 1.73 -6.65
C GLY A 24 -2.51 0.83 -5.46
N GLN A 25 -3.04 -0.40 -5.50
CA GLN A 25 -2.76 -1.43 -4.50
C GLN A 25 -2.60 -2.80 -5.17
N THR A 26 -1.70 -3.60 -4.63
CA THR A 26 -1.63 -5.04 -4.87
C THR A 26 -1.95 -5.77 -3.57
N ALA A 27 -2.79 -6.80 -3.65
CA ALA A 27 -3.12 -7.63 -2.51
C ALA A 27 -3.32 -9.10 -2.89
N VAL A 28 -2.94 -10.00 -1.98
CA VAL A 28 -3.28 -11.43 -2.02
C VAL A 28 -4.40 -11.67 -1.03
N LYS A 29 -5.44 -12.40 -1.46
CA LYS A 29 -6.67 -12.62 -0.69
C LYS A 29 -7.01 -14.10 -0.61
N PHE A 30 -7.50 -14.54 0.55
CA PHE A 30 -7.94 -15.91 0.79
C PHE A 30 -9.42 -15.96 1.15
N HIS A 31 -10.10 -17.07 0.89
CA HIS A 31 -11.52 -17.31 1.15
C HIS A 31 -12.50 -16.40 0.38
N GLU A 32 -12.39 -15.08 0.51
CA GLU A 32 -13.26 -14.09 -0.13
C GLU A 32 -12.45 -13.00 -0.85
N ASN A 33 -12.97 -12.49 -1.97
CA ASN A 33 -12.35 -11.39 -2.71
C ASN A 33 -12.79 -10.02 -2.17
N ASP A 34 -12.44 -9.71 -0.92
CA ASP A 34 -12.81 -8.45 -0.26
C ASP A 34 -11.61 -7.76 0.42
N LEU A 35 -11.85 -6.74 1.26
CA LEU A 35 -10.79 -6.04 2.00
C LEU A 35 -10.36 -6.78 3.27
N TRP A 36 -11.23 -7.64 3.79
CA TRP A 36 -11.15 -8.24 5.12
C TRP A 36 -10.38 -9.55 5.12
N HIS A 37 -10.19 -10.14 3.95
CA HIS A 37 -9.45 -11.38 3.77
C HIS A 37 -8.14 -11.21 2.97
N ARG A 38 -7.58 -10.00 2.97
CA ARG A 38 -6.26 -9.72 2.36
C ARG A 38 -5.15 -10.12 3.33
N VAL A 39 -4.17 -10.90 2.90
CA VAL A 39 -3.07 -11.40 3.76
C VAL A 39 -1.69 -10.83 3.42
N LEU A 40 -1.53 -10.32 2.20
CA LEU A 40 -0.36 -9.57 1.76
C LEU A 40 -0.88 -8.34 1.04
N VAL A 41 -0.40 -7.16 1.39
CA VAL A 41 -0.87 -5.89 0.82
C VAL A 41 0.30 -4.93 0.66
N SER A 42 0.30 -4.19 -0.44
CA SER A 42 1.14 -3.01 -0.64
C SER A 42 0.51 -2.06 -1.64
N GLY A 43 0.81 -0.77 -1.60
CA GLY A 43 0.33 0.16 -2.61
C GLY A 43 1.09 1.49 -2.66
N ALA A 44 1.26 2.01 -3.87
CA ALA A 44 2.06 3.20 -4.15
C ALA A 44 1.18 4.37 -4.58
N GLY A 45 1.61 5.59 -4.26
CA GLY A 45 0.93 6.84 -4.63
C GLY A 45 1.19 7.23 -6.07
N GLY A 46 0.26 8.00 -6.64
CA GLY A 46 0.42 8.60 -7.95
C GLY A 46 1.35 9.83 -7.93
N GLY A 47 1.84 10.21 -9.10
CA GLY A 47 2.60 11.45 -9.31
C GLY A 47 1.80 12.47 -10.12
N CYS A 48 2.32 13.69 -10.20
CA CYS A 48 1.83 14.73 -11.08
C CYS A 48 2.98 15.33 -11.91
N ASP A 49 2.64 15.71 -13.14
CA ASP A 49 3.50 16.43 -14.06
C ASP A 49 2.70 17.65 -14.55
N ASP A 50 3.27 18.84 -14.34
CA ASP A 50 2.65 20.11 -14.71
C ASP A 50 3.31 20.77 -15.92
N SER A 51 4.19 20.05 -16.63
CA SER A 51 5.06 20.49 -17.72
C SER A 51 6.07 21.58 -17.35
N GLN A 52 6.30 21.82 -16.05
CA GLN A 52 7.37 22.67 -15.53
C GLN A 52 8.47 21.83 -14.87
N SER A 53 9.40 22.47 -14.15
CA SER A 53 10.56 21.79 -13.54
C SER A 53 10.26 21.10 -12.20
N ASP A 54 9.03 21.23 -11.67
CA ASP A 54 8.68 20.86 -10.30
C ASP A 54 7.64 19.70 -10.27
N ASP A 55 7.95 18.61 -10.96
CA ASP A 55 7.12 17.40 -10.97
C ASP A 55 7.08 16.73 -9.58
N GLY A 56 5.87 16.37 -9.16
CA GLY A 56 5.61 15.72 -7.88
C GLY A 56 5.61 14.20 -8.04
N SER A 57 6.66 13.51 -7.58
CA SER A 57 6.65 12.04 -7.52
C SER A 57 5.75 11.52 -6.38
N GLY A 58 5.03 10.45 -6.67
CA GLY A 58 4.32 9.67 -5.66
C GLY A 58 5.26 8.95 -4.70
N GLY A 59 4.77 8.72 -3.49
CA GLY A 59 5.42 7.92 -2.46
C GLY A 59 5.36 6.43 -2.74
N ALA A 60 6.45 5.72 -2.46
CA ALA A 60 6.43 4.27 -2.52
C ALA A 60 5.61 3.66 -1.38
N GLY A 61 4.84 2.63 -1.72
CA GLY A 61 4.45 1.59 -0.76
C GLY A 61 5.60 0.64 -0.49
N GLY A 62 5.31 -0.47 0.19
CA GLY A 62 6.24 -1.60 0.37
C GLY A 62 6.77 -1.77 1.80
N ASN A 63 6.76 -0.69 2.57
CA ASN A 63 7.15 -0.72 3.98
C ASN A 63 5.93 -0.68 4.93
N LEU A 64 6.11 -1.09 6.19
CA LEU A 64 5.08 -1.04 7.23
C LEU A 64 4.56 0.38 7.44
N THR A 65 5.48 1.36 7.47
CA THR A 65 5.15 2.78 7.33
C THR A 65 5.44 3.19 5.90
N ALA A 66 4.43 3.67 5.19
CA ALA A 66 4.54 4.10 3.80
C ALA A 66 5.39 5.38 3.67
N GLN A 67 5.89 5.63 2.47
CA GLN A 67 6.50 6.92 2.16
C GLN A 67 5.42 7.99 1.91
N GLY A 68 5.73 9.22 2.31
CA GLY A 68 4.93 10.40 1.98
C GLY A 68 5.08 10.80 0.51
N TRP A 69 4.85 12.06 0.18
CA TRP A 69 4.96 12.55 -1.19
C TRP A 69 6.15 13.47 -1.38
N PHE A 70 6.57 13.64 -2.63
CA PHE A 70 7.50 14.69 -3.00
C PHE A 70 6.76 15.93 -3.46
N ALA A 71 7.26 17.09 -3.06
CA ALA A 71 6.80 18.40 -3.51
C ALA A 71 8.04 19.23 -3.84
N ASN A 72 8.18 19.73 -5.07
CA ASN A 72 9.35 20.51 -5.52
C ASN A 72 10.68 19.81 -5.15
N SER A 73 10.80 18.52 -5.45
CA SER A 73 11.95 17.66 -5.09
C SER A 73 12.22 17.48 -3.58
N VAL A 74 11.34 17.96 -2.69
CA VAL A 74 11.46 17.78 -1.23
C VAL A 74 10.46 16.73 -0.75
N MET A 75 10.96 15.72 -0.02
CA MET A 75 10.11 14.70 0.58
C MET A 75 9.36 15.26 1.81
N SER A 76 8.04 15.15 1.79
CA SER A 76 7.16 15.38 2.93
C SER A 76 6.97 14.08 3.69
N ASN A 77 7.34 14.05 4.97
CA ASN A 77 7.08 12.91 5.87
C ASN A 77 5.85 13.10 6.76
N SER A 78 4.93 13.96 6.33
CA SER A 78 3.64 14.14 6.98
C SER A 78 2.62 13.16 6.40
N TYR A 79 1.60 12.79 7.19
CA TYR A 79 0.52 11.89 6.75
C TYR A 79 1.01 10.53 6.21
N LEU A 80 1.81 9.82 7.02
CA LEU A 80 2.33 8.49 6.65
C LEU A 80 1.36 7.40 7.10
N ALA A 81 0.86 6.62 6.15
CA ALA A 81 0.08 5.42 6.45
C ALA A 81 0.96 4.36 7.12
N ASN A 82 0.43 3.66 8.12
CA ASN A 82 1.10 2.56 8.82
C ASN A 82 0.12 1.42 9.16
N SER A 83 0.48 0.53 10.08
CA SER A 83 -0.32 -0.63 10.45
C SER A 83 -1.66 -0.33 11.14
N THR A 84 -1.87 0.90 11.63
CA THR A 84 -3.09 1.30 12.37
C THR A 84 -3.64 2.66 11.94
N PHE A 85 -2.98 3.35 11.02
CA PHE A 85 -3.29 4.71 10.61
C PHE A 85 -3.15 4.89 9.10
N GLY A 86 -4.04 5.67 8.50
CA GLY A 86 -3.96 6.11 7.11
C GLY A 86 -5.25 6.79 6.71
N PHE A 87 -5.41 7.07 5.42
CA PHE A 87 -6.62 7.72 4.92
C PHE A 87 -7.84 6.85 5.19
N SER A 88 -7.82 5.59 4.76
CA SER A 88 -8.86 4.59 5.07
C SER A 88 -8.31 3.17 5.00
N PHE A 89 -9.01 2.19 5.58
CA PHE A 89 -8.64 0.79 5.44
C PHE A 89 -8.79 0.33 3.99
N GLY A 90 -7.68 -0.04 3.36
CA GLY A 90 -7.69 -0.52 1.98
C GLY A 90 -7.76 0.54 0.88
N GLN A 91 -7.98 1.82 1.20
CA GLN A 91 -8.30 2.83 0.20
C GLN A 91 -7.45 4.10 0.40
N GLY A 92 -6.84 4.57 -0.70
CA GLY A 92 -6.12 5.85 -0.76
C GLY A 92 -7.04 7.03 -1.06
N GLU A 93 -6.65 8.23 -0.62
CA GLU A 93 -7.38 9.48 -0.85
C GLU A 93 -7.33 9.89 -2.33
N ALA A 94 -8.48 10.29 -2.87
CA ALA A 94 -8.57 10.92 -4.19
C ALA A 94 -8.18 12.40 -4.17
N ALA A 95 -7.74 12.88 -5.32
CA ALA A 95 -7.73 14.29 -5.65
C ALA A 95 -9.13 14.89 -5.52
N ARG A 96 -9.21 16.11 -4.99
CA ARG A 96 -10.45 16.87 -4.88
C ARG A 96 -10.17 18.35 -4.94
N PHE A 97 -11.22 19.17 -5.04
CA PHE A 97 -11.13 20.62 -4.90
C PHE A 97 -11.94 21.09 -3.68
N GLY A 98 -11.36 22.01 -2.90
CA GLY A 98 -12.00 22.58 -1.73
C GLY A 98 -11.69 21.84 -0.42
N GLN A 99 -12.71 21.72 0.44
CA GLN A 99 -12.56 21.25 1.82
C GLN A 99 -12.40 19.72 1.91
N PRO A 100 -11.78 19.19 2.98
CA PRO A 100 -11.71 17.76 3.24
C PRO A 100 -13.10 17.15 3.40
N PRO A 101 -13.23 15.82 3.21
CA PRO A 101 -14.45 15.12 3.57
C PRO A 101 -14.84 15.47 5.01
N PRO A 102 -16.08 15.89 5.27
CA PRO A 102 -16.48 16.42 6.58
C PRO A 102 -16.29 15.39 7.72
N ASN A 103 -16.31 14.11 7.37
CA ASN A 103 -16.16 13.00 8.30
C ASN A 103 -14.71 12.51 8.44
N ASN A 104 -13.74 13.08 7.70
CA ASN A 104 -12.34 12.70 7.79
C ASN A 104 -11.47 13.77 8.46
N SER A 105 -11.19 13.58 9.75
CA SER A 105 -10.23 14.43 10.47
C SER A 105 -8.78 14.20 10.06
N LEU A 106 -8.47 13.14 9.32
CA LEU A 106 -7.11 12.76 8.91
C LEU A 106 -6.71 13.31 7.54
N SER A 107 -7.65 13.63 6.66
CA SER A 107 -7.34 14.16 5.32
C SER A 107 -6.58 15.48 5.35
N VAL A 108 -5.79 15.74 4.32
CA VAL A 108 -5.15 17.04 4.06
C VAL A 108 -6.21 18.13 3.99
N LYS A 109 -6.04 19.26 4.71
CA LYS A 109 -7.16 20.19 4.97
C LYS A 109 -7.44 21.21 3.86
N SER A 110 -6.54 21.38 2.92
CA SER A 110 -6.68 22.36 1.85
C SER A 110 -6.36 21.72 0.51
N SER A 111 -7.07 22.15 -0.52
CA SER A 111 -6.81 21.74 -1.90
C SER A 111 -6.85 22.92 -2.85
N SER A 112 -6.05 22.86 -3.92
CA SER A 112 -6.06 23.80 -5.05
C SER A 112 -6.80 23.23 -6.26
N ASN A 113 -7.31 24.09 -7.14
CA ASN A 113 -7.92 23.62 -8.40
C ASN A 113 -6.84 23.40 -9.46
N THR A 114 -6.03 22.35 -9.28
CA THR A 114 -4.85 22.05 -10.11
C THR A 114 -4.73 20.55 -10.36
N ASP A 115 -3.62 20.13 -10.97
CA ASP A 115 -3.36 18.75 -11.32
C ASP A 115 -2.88 17.92 -10.12
N ILE A 116 -3.83 17.39 -9.35
CA ILE A 116 -3.57 16.70 -8.09
C ILE A 116 -3.50 15.19 -8.31
N ALA A 117 -2.46 14.55 -7.77
CA ALA A 117 -2.31 13.10 -7.76
C ALA A 117 -3.20 12.38 -6.74
N GLY A 118 -3.60 11.15 -7.05
CA GLY A 118 -4.34 10.27 -6.12
C GLY A 118 -3.41 9.36 -5.33
N ALA A 119 -3.77 9.04 -4.09
CA ALA A 119 -2.89 8.29 -3.18
C ALA A 119 -2.93 6.78 -3.38
N GLY A 120 -1.92 6.10 -2.85
CA GLY A 120 -1.84 4.65 -2.89
C GLY A 120 -2.87 3.99 -1.97
N GLY A 121 -3.42 2.87 -2.39
CA GLY A 121 -4.09 1.98 -1.45
C GLY A 121 -3.04 1.28 -0.57
N GLY A 122 -3.48 0.44 0.35
CA GLY A 122 -2.57 -0.30 1.22
C GLY A 122 -3.33 -1.13 2.23
N TRP A 123 -2.64 -1.58 3.27
CA TRP A 123 -3.33 -2.04 4.47
C TRP A 123 -4.21 -0.91 5.01
N PHE A 124 -3.59 0.24 5.27
CA PHE A 124 -4.22 1.54 5.26
C PHE A 124 -3.70 2.35 4.08
N GLY A 125 -4.59 3.02 3.36
CA GLY A 125 -4.22 3.83 2.21
C GLY A 125 -3.56 5.14 2.59
N GLY A 126 -2.86 5.70 1.61
CA GLY A 126 -2.17 6.96 1.68
C GLY A 126 -3.08 8.17 1.51
N PHE A 127 -2.46 9.34 1.61
CA PHE A 127 -3.09 10.65 1.49
C PHE A 127 -2.63 11.34 0.20
N SER A 128 -3.55 12.05 -0.43
CA SER A 128 -3.25 12.91 -1.57
C SER A 128 -2.74 14.23 -1.01
N ALA A 129 -1.66 14.78 -1.56
CA ALA A 129 -1.12 16.06 -1.11
C ALA A 129 -2.08 17.24 -1.37
N GLN A 130 -3.10 17.04 -2.21
CA GLN A 130 -4.07 18.06 -2.60
C GLN A 130 -3.40 19.34 -3.17
N ASN A 131 -2.27 19.17 -3.85
CA ASN A 131 -1.46 20.24 -4.43
C ASN A 131 -0.97 19.83 -5.82
N GLY A 132 -0.92 20.78 -6.77
CA GLY A 132 -0.64 20.54 -8.19
C GLY A 132 0.82 20.25 -8.54
N TYR A 133 1.74 20.53 -7.62
CA TYR A 133 3.18 20.28 -7.77
C TYR A 133 3.65 19.22 -6.77
N SER A 134 2.75 18.34 -6.36
CA SER A 134 3.01 17.32 -5.35
C SER A 134 2.40 15.99 -5.75
N GLY A 135 3.19 14.93 -5.56
CA GLY A 135 2.67 13.58 -5.67
C GLY A 135 1.72 13.26 -4.52
N ALA A 136 1.35 11.99 -4.41
CA ALA A 136 0.57 11.49 -3.28
C ALA A 136 1.36 10.44 -2.49
N SER A 137 1.00 10.21 -1.23
CA SER A 137 1.70 9.19 -0.43
C SER A 137 1.35 7.77 -0.92
N GLY A 138 2.23 6.83 -0.61
CA GLY A 138 1.91 5.40 -0.67
C GLY A 138 0.94 5.00 0.45
N GLY A 139 0.39 3.80 0.35
CA GLY A 139 -0.28 3.14 1.47
C GLY A 139 0.63 2.12 2.15
N SER A 140 0.30 1.81 3.42
CA SER A 140 1.11 0.91 4.24
C SER A 140 1.07 -0.51 3.70
N SER A 141 2.16 -1.23 3.93
CA SER A 141 2.21 -2.66 3.61
C SER A 141 1.80 -3.50 4.81
N PHE A 142 1.33 -4.70 4.52
CA PHE A 142 0.94 -5.67 5.52
C PHE A 142 1.24 -7.07 5.02
N ALA A 143 1.70 -7.91 5.93
CA ALA A 143 1.74 -9.34 5.77
C ALA A 143 1.17 -9.98 7.03
N LEU A 144 0.38 -11.04 6.87
CA LEU A 144 -0.14 -11.80 7.99
C LEU A 144 1.00 -12.68 8.56
N THR A 145 1.72 -12.14 9.53
CA THR A 145 2.84 -12.78 10.23
C THR A 145 2.51 -12.92 11.72
N LYS A 146 3.35 -13.65 12.47
CA LYS A 146 3.18 -13.83 13.93
C LYS A 146 3.29 -12.52 14.73
N ASP A 147 3.95 -11.52 14.17
CA ASP A 147 4.22 -10.21 14.75
C ASP A 147 3.41 -9.09 14.08
N ALA A 148 2.48 -9.43 13.19
CA ALA A 148 1.65 -8.46 12.50
C ALA A 148 0.77 -7.66 13.48
N ILE A 149 0.76 -6.34 13.30
CA ILE A 149 -0.13 -5.46 14.04
C ILE A 149 -1.50 -5.47 13.36
N ILE A 150 -2.45 -6.19 13.97
CA ILE A 150 -3.84 -6.25 13.51
C ILE A 150 -4.70 -5.40 14.46
N PRO A 151 -5.36 -4.33 13.96
CA PRO A 151 -6.29 -3.54 14.76
C PRO A 151 -7.39 -4.43 15.36
N GLN A 152 -7.68 -4.23 16.65
CA GLN A 152 -8.69 -4.99 17.37
C GLN A 152 -10.09 -4.39 17.14
N GLY A 153 -11.11 -5.26 17.08
CA GLY A 153 -12.49 -4.84 16.85
C GLY A 153 -12.78 -4.50 15.39
N ASN A 154 -13.77 -3.64 15.16
CA ASN A 154 -14.15 -3.24 13.81
C ASN A 154 -13.14 -2.24 13.25
N ILE A 155 -12.66 -2.51 12.03
CA ILE A 155 -11.92 -1.54 11.23
C ILE A 155 -12.94 -0.88 10.30
N THR A 156 -12.79 0.42 10.03
CA THR A 156 -13.68 1.14 9.12
C THR A 156 -13.04 1.27 7.75
N ALA A 157 -13.77 0.86 6.71
CA ALA A 157 -13.40 1.06 5.32
C ALA A 157 -14.31 2.12 4.70
N SER A 158 -13.71 3.04 3.97
CA SER A 158 -14.38 4.13 3.25
C SER A 158 -13.86 4.21 1.83
N ASP A 159 -14.64 4.83 0.95
CA ASP A 159 -14.20 5.11 -0.42
C ASP A 159 -13.13 6.22 -0.46
N GLU A 160 -12.65 6.53 -1.66
CA GLU A 160 -11.60 7.52 -1.91
C GLU A 160 -11.97 8.96 -1.54
N PHE A 161 -13.27 9.24 -1.28
CA PHE A 161 -13.80 10.50 -0.75
C PHE A 161 -14.27 10.39 0.70
N TYR A 162 -13.92 9.28 1.36
CA TYR A 162 -14.22 8.96 2.75
C TYR A 162 -15.70 8.74 3.08
N ASN A 163 -16.51 8.31 2.10
CA ASN A 163 -17.85 7.79 2.39
C ASN A 163 -17.73 6.37 2.92
N LEU A 164 -18.46 6.06 4.00
CA LEU A 164 -18.43 4.74 4.63
C LEU A 164 -18.84 3.63 3.65
N ILE A 165 -18.00 2.60 3.53
CA ILE A 165 -18.32 1.37 2.79
C ILE A 165 -18.80 0.30 3.76
N ASP A 166 -17.98 -0.02 4.77
CA ASP A 166 -18.25 -1.09 5.73
C ASP A 166 -17.43 -0.90 7.02
N SER A 167 -17.83 -1.56 8.10
CA SER A 167 -17.09 -1.57 9.36
C SER A 167 -17.27 -2.91 10.08
N LYS A 168 -16.23 -3.75 10.06
CA LYS A 168 -16.26 -5.07 10.69
C LYS A 168 -14.86 -5.56 11.08
N PRO A 169 -14.73 -6.65 11.83
CA PRO A 169 -13.44 -7.21 12.18
C PRO A 169 -12.70 -7.74 10.96
N TYR A 170 -11.37 -7.68 11.01
CA TYR A 170 -10.53 -8.39 10.05
C TYR A 170 -10.68 -9.92 10.21
N ALA A 171 -10.64 -10.66 9.11
CA ALA A 171 -11.06 -12.07 9.10
C ALA A 171 -10.04 -13.05 9.70
N PHE A 172 -8.78 -12.61 9.84
CA PHE A 172 -7.69 -13.43 10.34
C PHE A 172 -7.10 -12.87 11.64
N ASP A 173 -6.40 -13.73 12.36
CA ASP A 173 -5.71 -13.42 13.59
C ASP A 173 -4.31 -14.07 13.63
N LEU A 174 -3.59 -13.87 14.74
CA LEU A 174 -2.25 -14.43 14.94
C LEU A 174 -2.26 -15.95 15.22
N HIS A 175 -3.43 -16.59 15.24
CA HIS A 175 -3.61 -18.03 15.40
C HIS A 175 -4.07 -18.72 14.11
N SER A 176 -4.23 -17.95 13.03
CA SER A 176 -4.65 -18.45 11.72
C SER A 176 -3.61 -19.38 11.10
N GLU A 177 -4.04 -20.34 10.28
CA GLU A 177 -3.15 -21.38 9.72
C GLU A 177 -2.15 -20.85 8.67
N TYR A 178 -2.37 -19.64 8.13
CA TYR A 178 -1.67 -19.09 6.96
C TYR A 178 -0.66 -17.99 7.29
N LEU A 179 0.06 -18.11 8.41
CA LEU A 179 1.05 -17.09 8.79
C LEU A 179 2.32 -17.20 7.93
N PHE A 180 2.71 -16.08 7.33
CA PHE A 180 3.99 -15.95 6.66
C PHE A 180 5.12 -15.80 7.67
N THR A 181 6.29 -16.31 7.32
CA THR A 181 7.53 -16.19 8.08
C THR A 181 8.61 -15.56 7.22
N GLU A 182 9.59 -14.92 7.85
CA GLU A 182 10.74 -14.32 7.16
C GLU A 182 10.32 -13.26 6.12
N VAL A 183 9.29 -12.48 6.45
CA VAL A 183 8.82 -11.38 5.59
C VAL A 183 9.71 -10.17 5.78
N GLU A 184 10.26 -9.67 4.67
CA GLU A 184 10.97 -8.39 4.64
C GLU A 184 10.12 -7.33 3.92
N HIS A 185 9.85 -6.24 4.63
CA HIS A 185 9.14 -5.08 4.09
C HIS A 185 10.15 -4.10 3.51
N MET A 186 10.09 -3.86 2.19
CA MET A 186 11.01 -2.94 1.51
C MET A 186 10.23 -1.90 0.71
N PRO A 187 10.44 -0.59 0.94
CA PRO A 187 9.87 0.42 0.08
C PRO A 187 10.52 0.34 -1.31
N GLY A 188 9.74 0.61 -2.36
CA GLY A 188 10.27 0.70 -3.71
C GLY A 188 11.40 1.72 -3.79
N ILE A 189 12.61 1.26 -4.16
CA ILE A 189 13.71 2.14 -4.56
C ILE A 189 13.34 2.73 -5.93
N TRP A 190 13.81 3.94 -6.24
CA TRP A 190 13.49 4.75 -7.43
C TRP A 190 13.55 4.03 -8.79
N THR A 191 14.12 2.83 -8.86
CA THR A 191 13.96 1.89 -9.97
C THR A 191 12.74 1.00 -9.71
N GLY A 192 11.58 1.44 -10.21
CA GLY A 192 10.23 0.90 -9.93
C GLY A 192 9.97 -0.57 -10.25
N ASN A 193 10.61 -1.48 -9.53
CA ASN A 193 10.31 -2.91 -9.51
C ASN A 193 10.10 -3.33 -8.05
N GLY A 194 8.97 -2.92 -7.46
CA GLY A 194 8.54 -3.51 -6.19
C GLY A 194 8.48 -5.03 -6.37
N ARG A 195 9.37 -5.76 -5.70
CA ARG A 195 9.53 -7.21 -5.87
C ARG A 195 9.05 -7.92 -4.61
N LEU A 196 8.06 -8.78 -4.76
CA LEU A 196 7.66 -9.75 -3.74
C LEU A 196 8.33 -11.09 -4.06
N ILE A 197 9.15 -11.59 -3.14
CA ILE A 197 9.76 -12.93 -3.25
C ILE A 197 9.02 -13.85 -2.27
N ILE A 198 8.21 -14.76 -2.79
CA ILE A 198 7.53 -15.79 -2.00
C ILE A 198 8.30 -17.09 -2.19
N THR A 199 8.93 -17.57 -1.12
CA THR A 199 9.59 -18.88 -1.11
C THR A 199 8.69 -19.89 -0.41
N ILE A 200 8.13 -20.84 -1.17
CA ILE A 200 7.36 -21.96 -0.60
C ILE A 200 8.34 -23.10 -0.33
N LEU A 201 8.65 -23.35 0.94
CA LEU A 201 9.47 -24.48 1.36
C LEU A 201 8.60 -25.73 1.53
N ASP A 202 8.47 -26.51 0.47
CA ASP A 202 7.84 -27.84 0.54
C ASP A 202 8.85 -28.83 1.16
N THR A 203 8.76 -29.04 2.47
CA THR A 203 9.52 -30.10 3.14
C THR A 203 8.96 -31.45 2.73
N LYS A 204 9.37 -31.94 1.56
CA LYS A 204 9.04 -33.30 1.12
C LYS A 204 9.82 -34.30 1.95
N PHE A 205 9.12 -35.04 2.81
CA PHE A 205 9.66 -36.26 3.40
C PHE A 205 9.76 -37.32 2.30
N PHE A 206 10.98 -37.71 1.92
CA PHE A 206 11.17 -38.94 1.15
C PHE A 206 10.93 -40.13 2.08
N VAL A 207 9.75 -40.72 2.02
CA VAL A 207 9.49 -42.03 2.63
C VAL A 207 10.00 -43.09 1.68
N SER A 208 11.28 -43.46 1.85
CA SER A 208 11.86 -44.66 1.26
C SER A 208 11.78 -45.78 2.28
N CYS A 209 11.56 -47.04 1.85
CA CYS A 209 11.39 -48.21 2.73
C CYS A 209 12.55 -48.50 3.70
N LYS A 210 13.65 -47.74 3.68
CA LYS A 210 14.81 -47.94 4.56
C LYS A 210 15.38 -46.69 5.24
N ILE A 211 14.99 -45.47 4.88
CA ILE A 211 15.55 -44.24 5.48
C ILE A 211 14.50 -43.13 5.48
N MET A 212 14.24 -42.54 6.64
CA MET A 212 13.67 -41.20 6.75
C MET A 212 14.82 -40.20 6.91
N SER A 213 14.99 -39.30 5.95
CA SER A 213 15.97 -38.22 6.05
C SER A 213 15.28 -36.88 5.79
N GLN A 214 15.49 -35.93 6.70
CA GLN A 214 15.10 -34.54 6.51
C GLN A 214 16.18 -33.85 5.69
N ILE A 215 15.81 -33.29 4.54
CA ILE A 215 16.69 -32.37 3.82
C ILE A 215 16.53 -31.00 4.47
N HIS A 216 17.56 -30.55 5.18
CA HIS A 216 17.67 -29.16 5.60
C HIS A 216 18.23 -28.35 4.44
N PHE A 217 17.40 -27.49 3.83
CA PHE A 217 17.88 -26.48 2.89
C PHE A 217 18.67 -25.43 3.68
N ASN A 218 19.95 -25.26 3.36
CA ASN A 218 20.82 -24.29 3.99
C ASN A 218 20.65 -22.93 3.28
N PHE A 219 20.09 -21.95 3.99
CA PHE A 219 19.64 -20.66 3.46
C PHE A 219 20.75 -19.81 2.83
N ALA A 220 22.01 -20.00 3.23
CA ALA A 220 23.13 -19.17 2.77
C ALA A 220 23.38 -19.24 1.25
N VAL A 221 22.98 -20.32 0.58
CA VAL A 221 23.32 -20.55 -0.84
C VAL A 221 22.27 -19.98 -1.80
N ILE A 222 21.05 -19.72 -1.36
CA ILE A 222 19.96 -19.25 -2.23
C ILE A 222 19.97 -17.72 -2.40
N LEU A 223 20.45 -16.97 -1.41
CA LEU A 223 20.51 -15.51 -1.47
C LEU A 223 21.54 -15.00 -2.49
N GLU A 224 22.64 -15.73 -2.70
CA GLU A 224 23.77 -15.29 -3.55
C GLU A 224 23.43 -15.27 -5.05
N TYR A 225 22.38 -16.00 -5.47
CA TYR A 225 21.95 -16.08 -6.89
C TYR A 225 20.81 -15.13 -7.26
N ILE A 226 20.27 -14.37 -6.31
CA ILE A 226 19.15 -13.44 -6.55
C ILE A 226 19.60 -11.97 -6.55
N ILE A 227 20.84 -11.70 -6.11
CA ILE A 227 21.49 -10.39 -6.12
C ILE A 227 22.65 -10.41 -7.13
N THR A 228 22.35 -10.55 -8.42
CA THR A 228 23.21 -10.12 -9.55
C THR A 228 22.35 -9.65 -10.69
#